data_AF-A0A9E2UVA8-F1
#
_entry.id   AF-A0A9E2UVA8-F1
#
_cell.length_a   1.000
_cell.length_b   1.000
_cell.length_c   1.000
_cell.angle_alpha   90.00
_cell.angle_beta   90.00
_cell.angle_gamma   90.00
#
_symmetry.space_group_name_H-M   'P 1'
#
loop_
_entity.id
_entity.type
_entity.pdbx_description
1 polymer ?
#
loop_
_entity_poly.entity_id
_entity_poly.type
_entity_poly.pdbx_seq_one_letter_code
_entity_poly.pdbx_strand_id
1 'polypeptide(L)'
;MRDFWAFRTMVTPVIIQILFWLGAVLCLIAGAIMVIYGATQFQAGQGQYLWKGVLLFVLGPLGVRVYCEILMIFFRINETLTEIKHAIERPAPQPTRPEAA
;
A
#
# COMPACT_ATOMS: atom_id res chain seq x y z
N MET A 1 -2.26 18.26 -14.66
CA MET A 1 -3.07 18.39 -13.42
C MET A 1 -4.56 18.09 -13.59
N ARG A 2 -5.14 18.21 -14.80
CA ARG A 2 -6.55 17.82 -15.05
C ARG A 2 -6.79 16.30 -15.11
N ASP A 3 -5.75 15.51 -15.34
CA ASP A 3 -5.87 14.03 -15.40
C ASP A 3 -6.04 13.35 -14.03
N PHE A 4 -5.67 14.02 -12.92
CA PHE A 4 -5.96 13.54 -11.56
C PHE A 4 -7.46 13.53 -11.24
N TRP A 5 -8.22 14.43 -11.86
CA TRP A 5 -9.68 14.53 -11.72
C TRP A 5 -10.45 13.73 -12.78
N ALA A 6 -9.75 13.18 -13.77
CA ALA A 6 -10.36 12.43 -14.86
C ALA A 6 -10.61 10.95 -14.53
N PHE A 7 -10.37 10.49 -13.29
CA PHE A 7 -10.53 9.08 -12.89
C PHE A 7 -9.79 8.08 -13.81
N ARG A 8 -8.81 8.56 -14.59
CA ARG A 8 -8.11 7.79 -15.64
C ARG A 8 -6.87 7.08 -15.12
N THR A 9 -6.36 7.53 -13.98
CA THR A 9 -5.28 6.88 -13.24
C THR A 9 -5.92 6.28 -12.00
N MET A 10 -5.62 5.03 -11.65
CA MET A 10 -6.10 4.48 -10.38
C MET A 10 -5.55 5.35 -9.23
N VAL A 11 -6.40 6.20 -8.64
CA VAL A 11 -6.05 6.99 -7.45
C VAL A 11 -5.93 6.09 -6.21
N THR A 12 -6.62 4.95 -6.24
CA THR A 12 -6.67 3.95 -5.17
C THR A 12 -5.28 3.48 -4.67
N PRO A 13 -4.32 3.03 -5.53
CA PRO A 13 -2.98 2.65 -5.07
C PRO A 13 -2.22 3.79 -4.38
N VAL A 14 -2.42 5.04 -4.81
CA VAL A 14 -1.78 6.22 -4.17
C VAL A 14 -2.40 6.49 -2.79
N ILE A 15 -3.73 6.40 -2.67
CA ILE A 15 -4.42 6.53 -1.38
C ILE A 15 -3.95 5.44 -0.40
N ILE A 16 -3.83 4.19 -0.85
CA ILE A 16 -3.34 3.07 -0.03
C ILE A 16 -1.90 3.33 0.44
N GLN A 17 -1.05 3.92 -0.39
CA GLN A 17 0.32 4.30 -0.02
C GLN A 17 0.36 5.35 1.11
N ILE A 18 -0.52 6.35 1.06
CA ILE A 18 -0.63 7.38 2.10
C ILE A 18 -1.16 6.76 3.41
N LEU A 19 -2.19 5.90 3.31
CA LEU A 19 -2.71 5.15 4.45
C LEU A 19 -1.68 4.20 5.07
N PHE A 20 -0.83 3.57 4.26
CA PHE A 20 0.28 2.73 4.75
C PHE A 20 1.22 3.53 5.64
N TRP A 21 1.69 4.69 5.17
CA TRP A 21 2.59 5.54 5.95
C TRP A 21 1.92 6.01 7.24
N LEU A 22 0.64 6.40 7.18
CA LEU A 22 -0.13 6.79 8.35
C LEU A 22 -0.25 5.64 9.36
N GLY A 23 -0.62 4.44 8.90
CA GLY A 23 -0.77 3.24 9.73
C GLY A 23 0.56 2.76 10.31
N ALA A 24 1.65 2.80 9.53
CA ALA A 24 2.98 2.44 9.99
C ALA A 24 3.47 3.40 11.09
N VAL A 25 3.29 4.70 10.91
CA VAL A 25 3.61 5.72 11.93
C VAL A 25 2.75 5.50 13.18
N LEU A 26 1.45 5.21 13.02
CA LEU A 26 0.56 4.93 14.15
C LEU A 26 1.00 3.69 14.93
N CYS A 27 1.35 2.59 14.25
CA CYS A 27 1.87 1.38 14.88
C CYS A 27 3.19 1.63 15.61
N LEU A 28 4.08 2.43 15.03
CA LEU A 28 5.35 2.81 15.65
C LEU A 28 5.12 3.61 16.95
N ILE A 29 4.24 4.60 16.90
CA ILE A 29 3.88 5.43 18.06
C ILE A 29 3.18 4.59 19.13
N ALA A 30 2.17 3.81 18.76
CA ALA A 30 1.42 2.97 19.69
C ALA A 30 2.30 1.89 20.35
N GLY A 31 3.18 1.26 19.57
CA GLY A 31 4.17 0.31 20.08
C GLY A 31 5.15 0.96 21.05
N ALA A 32 5.68 2.15 20.72
CA ALA A 32 6.59 2.89 21.60
C ALA A 32 5.90 3.27 22.92
N ILE A 33 4.66 3.75 22.87
CA ILE A 33 3.86 4.05 24.06
C ILE A 33 3.69 2.79 24.91
N MET A 34 3.28 1.66 24.32
CA MET A 34 3.11 0.41 25.07
C MET A 34 4.41 -0.09 25.72
N VAL A 35 5.56 0.07 25.06
CA VAL A 35 6.86 -0.31 25.63
C VAL A 35 7.21 0.58 26.82
N ILE A 36 7.02 1.90 26.72
CA ILE A 36 7.29 2.85 27.81
C ILE A 36 6.37 2.57 29.00
N TYR A 37 5.06 2.42 28.78
CA TYR A 37 4.10 2.07 29.83
C TYR A 37 4.43 0.72 30.47
N GLY A 38 4.74 -0.30 29.66
CA GLY A 38 5.15 -1.61 30.16
C GLY A 38 6.41 -1.57 31.02
N ALA A 39 7.39 -0.73 30.66
CA ALA A 39 8.62 -0.54 31.44
C ALA A 39 8.36 0.12 32.80
N THR A 40 7.47 1.13 32.86
CA THR A 40 7.10 1.78 34.14
C THR A 40 6.29 0.88 35.07
N GLN A 41 5.54 -0.08 34.53
CA GLN A 41 4.70 -1.02 35.30
C GLN A 41 5.39 -2.37 35.58
N PHE A 42 6.67 -2.52 35.22
CA PHE A 42 7.40 -3.78 35.35
C PHE A 42 7.52 -4.25 36.81
N GLN A 43 7.56 -3.32 37.78
CA GLN A 43 7.59 -3.64 39.21
C GLN A 43 6.26 -4.22 39.74
N ALA A 44 5.15 -4.10 39.00
CA ALA A 44 3.84 -4.62 39.39
C ALA A 44 3.55 -6.06 38.90
N GLY A 45 4.56 -6.78 38.40
CA GLY A 45 4.39 -8.16 37.88
C GLY A 45 3.78 -8.25 36.47
N GLN A 46 3.56 -7.11 35.82
CA GLN A 46 2.88 -6.98 34.52
C GLN A 46 3.86 -6.96 33.32
N GLY A 47 4.95 -7.73 33.39
CA GLY A 47 5.99 -7.77 32.33
C GLY A 47 5.48 -8.26 30.96
N GLN A 48 4.29 -8.85 30.90
CA GLN A 48 3.66 -9.34 29.67
C GLN A 48 3.34 -8.22 28.66
N TYR A 49 3.04 -7.00 29.13
CA TYR A 49 2.76 -5.86 28.24
C TYR A 49 4.01 -5.33 27.56
N LEU A 50 5.17 -5.46 28.21
CA LEU A 50 6.45 -5.12 27.63
C LEU A 50 6.74 -6.02 26.43
N TRP A 51 6.53 -7.33 26.58
CA TRP A 51 6.81 -8.27 25.50
C TRP A 51 5.84 -8.09 24.31
N LYS A 52 4.56 -7.90 24.60
CA LYS A 52 3.54 -7.57 23.59
C LYS A 52 3.81 -6.23 22.90
N GLY A 53 4.28 -5.22 23.62
CA GLY A 53 4.61 -3.90 23.08
C GLY A 53 5.78 -3.95 22.09
N VAL A 54 6.87 -4.64 22.43
CA VAL A 54 8.01 -4.83 21.51
C VAL A 54 7.60 -5.66 20.30
N LEU A 55 6.80 -6.72 20.51
CA LEU A 55 6.29 -7.53 19.42
C LEU A 55 5.43 -6.70 18.46
N LEU A 56 4.52 -5.86 18.98
CA LEU A 56 3.70 -4.95 18.17
C LEU A 56 4.54 -3.88 17.46
N PHE A 57 5.58 -3.36 18.11
CA PHE A 57 6.46 -2.34 17.55
C PHE A 57 7.25 -2.86 16.33
N VAL A 58 7.65 -4.14 16.36
CA VAL A 58 8.43 -4.77 15.26
C VAL A 58 7.53 -5.46 14.23
N LEU A 59 6.59 -6.31 14.68
CA LEU A 59 5.69 -7.04 13.77
C LEU A 59 4.52 -6.18 13.26
N GLY A 60 4.12 -5.12 13.95
CA GLY A 60 3.02 -4.25 13.53
C GLY A 60 3.28 -3.58 12.17
N PRO A 61 4.39 -2.82 12.02
CA PRO A 61 4.74 -2.23 10.74
C PRO A 61 4.98 -3.27 9.64
N LEU A 62 5.55 -4.43 10.00
CA LEU A 62 5.79 -5.52 9.05
C LEU A 62 4.47 -6.10 8.51
N GLY A 63 3.50 -6.35 9.39
CA GLY A 63 2.16 -6.82 9.02
C GLY A 63 1.42 -5.80 8.16
N VAL A 64 1.44 -4.52 8.56
CA VAL A 64 0.84 -3.42 7.79
C VAL A 64 1.46 -3.35 6.39
N ARG A 65 2.77 -3.54 6.25
CA ARG A 65 3.47 -3.55 4.95
C ARG A 65 2.99 -4.69 4.05
N VAL A 66 2.95 -5.92 4.57
CA VAL A 66 2.49 -7.09 3.79
C VAL A 66 1.05 -6.92 3.34
N TYR A 67 0.15 -6.47 4.22
CA TYR A 67 -1.24 -6.21 3.86
C TYR A 67 -1.38 -5.13 2.79
N CYS A 68 -0.67 -4.01 2.92
CA CYS A 68 -0.72 -2.93 1.93
C CYS A 68 -0.14 -3.36 0.58
N GLU A 69 0.90 -4.19 0.58
CA GLU A 69 1.54 -4.70 -0.65
C GLU A 69 0.60 -5.62 -1.44
N ILE A 70 -0.13 -6.52 -0.76
CA ILE A 70 -1.14 -7.38 -1.39
C ILE A 70 -2.30 -6.55 -1.97
N LEU A 71 -2.81 -5.56 -1.21
CA LEU A 71 -3.88 -4.69 -1.67
C LEU A 71 -3.46 -3.90 -2.92
N MET A 72 -2.26 -3.32 -2.91
CA MET A 72 -1.73 -2.58 -4.05
C MET A 72 -1.51 -3.49 -5.27
N ILE A 73 -0.97 -4.70 -5.07
CA ILE A 73 -0.77 -5.70 -6.13
C ILE A 73 -2.09 -6.05 -6.81
N PHE A 74 -3.17 -6.24 -6.05
CA PHE A 74 -4.48 -6.58 -6.60
C PHE A 74 -5.00 -5.51 -7.57
N PHE A 75 -4.87 -4.23 -7.18
CA PHE A 75 -5.24 -3.12 -8.06
C PHE A 75 -4.34 -3.04 -9.29
N ARG A 76 -3.03 -3.26 -9.13
CA ARG A 76 -2.08 -3.21 -10.25
C ARG A 76 -2.32 -4.30 -11.30
N ILE A 77 -2.71 -5.50 -10.86
CA ILE A 77 -3.09 -6.60 -11.78
C ILE A 77 -4.30 -6.19 -12.62
N ASN A 78 -5.31 -5.56 -12.00
CA ASN A 78 -6.53 -5.14 -12.68
C ASN A 78 -6.25 -4.05 -13.75
N GLU A 79 -5.34 -3.12 -13.45
CA GLU A 79 -4.87 -2.11 -14.39
C GLU A 79 -4.14 -2.75 -15.59
N THR A 80 -3.24 -3.70 -15.31
CA THR A 80 -2.49 -4.44 -16.35
C THR A 80 -3.42 -5.22 -17.28
N LEU A 81 -4.46 -5.87 -16.73
CA LEU A 81 -5.47 -6.57 -17.54
C LEU A 81 -6.26 -5.61 -18.43
N THR A 82 -6.61 -4.44 -17.90
CA THR A 82 -7.33 -3.40 -18.66
C THR A 82 -6.49 -2.87 -19.82
N GLU A 83 -5.18 -2.69 -19.61
CA GLU A 83 -4.23 -2.28 -20.65
C GLU A 83 -4.12 -3.35 -21.75
N ILE A 84 -4.00 -4.63 -21.40
CA ILE A 84 -3.95 -5.73 -22.36
C ILE A 84 -5.23 -5.79 -23.21
N LYS A 85 -6.41 -5.61 -22.59
CA LYS A 85 -7.69 -5.54 -23.33
C LYS A 85 -7.65 -4.43 -24.38
N HIS A 86 -7.21 -3.23 -24.02
CA HIS A 86 -7.11 -2.12 -24.95
C HIS A 86 -6.06 -2.33 -26.04
N ALA A 87 -4.94 -3.00 -25.73
CA ALA A 87 -3.91 -3.34 -26.71
C ALA A 87 -4.42 -4.34 -27.77
N ILE A 88 -5.27 -5.29 -27.37
CA ILE A 88 -5.90 -6.26 -28.29
C ILE A 88 -7.03 -5.62 -29.11
N GLU A 89 -7.78 -4.68 -28.51
CA GLU A 89 -8.93 -4.04 -29.13
C GLU A 89 -8.55 -2.94 -30.14
N ARG A 90 -7.29 -2.46 -30.13
CA ARG A 90 -6.75 -1.65 -31.23
C ARG A 90 -6.38 -2.56 -32.40
N PRO A 91 -7.11 -2.53 -33.54
CA PRO A 91 -6.66 -3.22 -34.74
C PRO A 91 -5.30 -2.63 -35.13
N ALA A 92 -4.37 -3.52 -35.53
CA ALA A 92 -3.02 -3.17 -35.93
C ALA A 92 -3.00 -1.90 -36.79
N PRO A 93 -1.99 -1.01 -36.64
CA PRO A 93 -1.88 0.16 -37.49
C PRO A 93 -2.01 -0.29 -38.94
N GLN A 94 -3.02 0.22 -39.65
CA GLN A 94 -3.17 -0.10 -41.06
C GLN A 94 -1.83 0.23 -41.72
N PRO A 95 -1.24 -0.71 -42.48
CA PRO A 95 -0.02 -0.41 -43.22
C PRO A 95 -0.32 0.83 -44.02
N THR A 96 0.38 1.92 -43.72
CA THR A 96 0.29 3.16 -44.47
C THR A 96 0.51 2.76 -45.91
N ARG A 97 -0.57 2.76 -46.72
CA ARG A 97 -0.48 2.52 -48.14
C ARG A 97 0.62 3.47 -48.62
N PRO A 98 1.69 2.98 -49.28
CA PRO A 98 2.63 3.90 -49.88
C PRO A 98 1.80 4.82 -50.76
N GLU A 99 1.81 6.11 -50.41
CA GLU A 99 1.17 7.15 -51.18
C GLU A 99 1.77 7.04 -52.57
N ALA A 100 0.97 6.50 -53.49
CA ALA A 100 1.36 6.31 -54.87
C ALA A 100 1.59 7.70 -55.46
N ALA A 101 2.86 8.10 -55.54
CA ALA A 101 3.36 9.25 -56.26
C ALA A 101 4.37 8.77 -57.28
#